data_AF-B0XX99-F1
#
_entry.id   AF-B0XX99-F1
#
_cell.length_a   1.000
_cell.length_b   1.000
_cell.length_c   1.000
_cell.angle_alpha   90.00
_cell.angle_beta   90.00
_cell.angle_gamma   90.00
#
_symmetry.space_group_name_H-M   'P 1'
#
loop_
_entity.id
_entity.type
_entity.pdbx_description
1 polymer ?
#
loop_
_entity_poly.entity_id
_entity_poly.type
_entity_poly.pdbx_seq_one_letter_code
_entity_poly.pdbx_strand_id
1 'polypeptide(L)'
;MSRVKFNVNTEYAYLQNFKILQNTFTRHQIEKPIPVQQLSKCRMQDNLEFLQWTKKYWDQHYPGGDYDAVGRRKGSGAPAPSATGTRSGASSSAGATRRGATPTTGAVRPRVSAAAGGASTAALQQEIATQKEAIAGLEKERDFYFAKLRDIELLLQNAIEADPELEKDEDSLVKHIQGILYSTEEGFEIPAEAEVGDELETF
;
A
#
# COMPACT_ATOMS: atom_id res chain seq x y z
N MET A 1 -20.15 13.37 -9.15
CA MET A 1 -19.14 13.01 -8.13
C MET A 1 -19.36 13.67 -6.76
N SER A 2 -20.16 14.73 -6.61
CA SER A 2 -20.36 15.42 -5.31
C SER A 2 -20.93 14.54 -4.19
N ARG A 3 -21.70 13.51 -4.54
CA ARG A 3 -22.30 12.57 -3.57
C ARG A 3 -21.35 11.44 -3.15
N VAL A 4 -20.27 11.22 -3.92
CA VAL A 4 -19.29 10.17 -3.65
C VAL A 4 -18.32 10.69 -2.60
N LYS A 5 -18.12 9.92 -1.53
CA LYS A 5 -17.17 10.23 -0.48
C LYS A 5 -15.84 9.56 -0.81
N PHE A 6 -14.82 10.33 -1.18
CA PHE A 6 -13.54 9.78 -1.66
C PHE A 6 -12.57 9.37 -0.55
N ASN A 7 -12.57 10.07 0.60
CA ASN A 7 -11.65 9.81 1.72
C ASN A 7 -12.36 9.02 2.82
N VAL A 8 -12.97 7.88 2.46
CA VAL A 8 -13.68 7.02 3.41
C VAL A 8 -12.77 5.90 3.88
N ASN A 9 -12.79 5.61 5.18
CA ASN A 9 -12.06 4.50 5.80
C ASN A 9 -12.96 3.64 6.72
N THR A 10 -14.27 3.84 6.70
CA THR A 10 -15.24 3.08 7.50
C THR A 10 -16.20 2.30 6.62
N GLU A 11 -16.50 1.07 7.01
CA GLU A 11 -17.35 0.16 6.23
C GLU A 11 -18.73 0.76 5.92
N TYR A 12 -19.36 1.36 6.93
CA TYR A 12 -20.65 2.02 6.79
C TYR A 12 -20.65 3.10 5.69
N ALA A 13 -19.57 3.87 5.58
CA ALA A 13 -19.48 4.93 4.58
C ALA A 13 -19.15 4.38 3.18
N TYR A 14 -18.57 3.17 3.05
CA TYR A 14 -18.48 2.47 1.76
C TYR A 14 -19.87 2.13 1.22
N LEU A 15 -20.80 1.71 2.09
CA LEU A 15 -22.18 1.35 1.67
C LEU A 15 -22.89 2.52 0.97
N GLN A 16 -22.68 3.75 1.43
CA GLN A 16 -23.24 4.94 0.76
C GLN A 16 -22.68 5.12 -0.67
N ASN A 17 -21.38 4.88 -0.87
CA ASN A 17 -20.77 4.91 -2.20
C ASN A 17 -21.28 3.77 -3.09
N PHE A 18 -21.39 2.55 -2.55
CA PHE A 18 -21.95 1.41 -3.29
C PHE A 18 -23.41 1.64 -3.68
N LYS A 19 -24.20 2.33 -2.86
CA LYS A 19 -25.58 2.70 -3.24
C LYS A 19 -25.63 3.63 -4.45
N ILE A 20 -24.66 4.55 -4.57
CA ILE A 20 -24.52 5.42 -5.74
C ILE A 20 -24.15 4.58 -6.97
N LEU A 21 -23.25 3.61 -6.82
CA LEU A 21 -22.87 2.70 -7.90
C LEU A 21 -24.04 1.84 -8.38
N GLN A 22 -24.79 1.22 -7.45
CA GLN A 22 -26.00 0.45 -7.76
C GLN A 22 -27.02 1.27 -8.55
N ASN A 23 -27.31 2.50 -8.11
CA ASN A 23 -28.23 3.38 -8.83
C ASN A 23 -27.73 3.72 -10.25
N THR A 24 -26.40 3.79 -10.43
CA THR A 24 -25.80 4.01 -11.76
C THR A 24 -26.00 2.79 -12.65
N PHE A 25 -25.80 1.58 -12.14
CA PHE A 25 -26.05 0.34 -12.88
C PHE A 25 -27.52 0.21 -13.28
N THR A 26 -28.45 0.49 -12.35
CA THR A 26 -29.89 0.49 -12.66
C THR A 26 -30.23 1.51 -13.75
N ARG A 27 -29.69 2.73 -13.69
CA ARG A 27 -29.95 3.77 -14.69
C ARG A 27 -29.43 3.41 -16.08
N HIS A 28 -28.31 2.70 -16.14
CA HIS A 28 -27.68 2.27 -17.39
C HIS A 28 -28.04 0.84 -17.79
N GLN A 29 -29.02 0.22 -17.12
CA GLN A 29 -29.51 -1.13 -17.40
C GLN A 29 -28.40 -2.19 -17.42
N ILE A 30 -27.42 -2.05 -16.51
CA ILE A 30 -26.34 -3.00 -16.32
C ILE A 30 -26.82 -4.10 -15.38
N GLU A 31 -27.02 -5.31 -15.90
CA GLU A 31 -27.56 -6.45 -15.14
C GLU A 31 -26.57 -7.11 -14.17
N LYS A 32 -25.28 -6.76 -14.23
CA LYS A 32 -24.25 -7.33 -13.35
C LYS A 32 -24.59 -7.05 -11.88
N PRO A 33 -24.79 -8.07 -11.03
CA PRO A 33 -24.96 -7.86 -9.60
C PRO A 33 -23.65 -7.38 -8.96
N ILE A 34 -23.77 -6.39 -8.08
CA ILE A 34 -22.67 -5.83 -7.29
C ILE A 34 -22.67 -6.50 -5.90
N PRO A 35 -21.68 -7.33 -5.55
CA PRO A 35 -21.62 -8.04 -4.28
C PRO A 35 -21.15 -7.10 -3.14
N VAL A 36 -21.99 -6.15 -2.75
CA VAL A 36 -21.64 -5.05 -1.82
C VAL A 36 -21.05 -5.55 -0.50
N GLN A 37 -21.62 -6.59 0.10
CA GLN A 37 -21.17 -7.13 1.40
C GLN A 37 -19.76 -7.77 1.35
N GLN A 38 -19.36 -8.26 0.18
CA GLN A 38 -18.05 -8.86 -0.03
C GLN A 38 -17.03 -7.75 -0.33
N LEU A 39 -17.41 -6.81 -1.20
CA LEU A 39 -16.55 -5.68 -1.57
C LEU A 39 -16.30 -4.72 -0.39
N SER A 40 -17.29 -4.50 0.48
CA SER A 40 -17.17 -3.60 1.65
C SER A 40 -16.14 -4.06 2.67
N LYS A 41 -15.85 -5.37 2.71
CA LYS A 41 -14.85 -5.98 3.59
C LYS A 41 -13.42 -5.88 3.07
N CYS A 42 -13.21 -5.27 1.90
CA CYS A 42 -11.90 -5.10 1.27
C CYS A 42 -11.12 -6.42 1.06
N ARG A 43 -11.82 -7.55 0.89
CA ARG A 43 -11.17 -8.83 0.59
C ARG A 43 -10.59 -8.80 -0.82
N MET A 44 -9.35 -9.25 -0.97
CA MET A 44 -8.59 -9.18 -2.23
C MET A 44 -9.30 -9.90 -3.39
N GLN A 45 -9.73 -11.16 -3.18
CA GLN A 45 -10.37 -11.98 -4.20
C GLN A 45 -11.63 -11.31 -4.79
N ASP A 46 -12.57 -10.93 -3.91
CA ASP A 46 -13.85 -10.34 -4.32
C ASP A 46 -13.66 -9.01 -5.06
N ASN A 47 -12.72 -8.17 -4.60
CA ASN A 47 -12.41 -6.89 -5.25
C ASN A 47 -11.71 -7.08 -6.60
N LEU A 48 -10.78 -8.05 -6.70
CA LEU A 48 -10.07 -8.34 -7.95
C LEU A 48 -11.02 -8.86 -9.02
N GLU A 49 -11.91 -9.81 -8.67
CA GLU A 49 -12.92 -10.33 -9.61
C GLU A 49 -13.83 -9.21 -10.15
N PHE A 50 -14.30 -8.32 -9.26
CA PHE A 50 -15.14 -7.19 -9.66
C PHE A 50 -14.38 -6.18 -10.55
N LEU A 51 -13.10 -5.94 -10.28
CA LEU A 51 -12.25 -5.07 -11.10
C LEU A 51 -11.96 -5.67 -12.48
N GLN A 52 -11.70 -6.97 -12.57
CA GLN A 52 -11.51 -7.67 -13.85
C GLN A 52 -12.74 -7.52 -14.74
N TRP A 53 -13.93 -7.75 -14.17
CA TRP A 53 -15.18 -7.52 -14.90
C TRP A 53 -15.35 -6.04 -15.30
N THR A 54 -15.05 -5.11 -14.39
CA THR A 54 -15.18 -3.66 -14.66
C THR A 54 -14.25 -3.22 -15.80
N LYS A 55 -13.02 -3.72 -15.84
CA LYS A 55 -12.06 -3.46 -16.93
C LYS A 55 -12.59 -3.99 -18.26
N LYS A 56 -13.05 -5.24 -18.29
CA LYS A 56 -13.67 -5.83 -19.49
C LYS A 56 -14.88 -5.02 -19.96
N TYR A 57 -15.74 -4.58 -19.05
CA TYR A 57 -16.88 -3.74 -19.37
C TYR A 57 -16.44 -2.39 -19.96
N TRP A 58 -15.43 -1.75 -19.34
CA TRP A 58 -14.88 -0.48 -19.82
C TRP A 58 -14.29 -0.62 -21.23
N ASP A 59 -13.48 -1.65 -21.50
CA ASP A 59 -12.88 -1.88 -22.82
C ASP A 59 -13.91 -2.00 -23.94
N GLN A 60 -15.06 -2.59 -23.65
CA GLN A 60 -16.13 -2.80 -24.63
C GLN A 60 -16.98 -1.55 -24.89
N HIS A 61 -17.07 -0.65 -23.92
CA HIS A 61 -18.00 0.49 -23.97
C HIS A 61 -17.31 1.85 -24.02
N TYR A 62 -15.98 1.89 -23.94
CA TYR A 62 -15.23 3.13 -23.96
C TYR A 62 -15.29 3.77 -25.36
N PRO A 63 -15.86 4.98 -25.51
CA PRO A 63 -16.06 5.59 -26.82
C PRO A 63 -14.79 6.18 -27.44
N GLY A 64 -13.66 6.17 -26.71
CA GLY A 64 -12.45 6.92 -27.08
C GLY A 64 -12.61 8.40 -26.74
N GLY A 65 -11.73 8.93 -25.90
CA GLY A 65 -11.75 10.32 -25.45
C GLY A 65 -10.85 10.51 -24.23
N ASP A 66 -10.76 11.73 -23.72
CA ASP A 66 -10.03 12.01 -22.48
C ASP A 66 -10.99 12.14 -21.30
N TYR A 67 -10.63 11.57 -20.15
CA TYR A 67 -11.38 11.71 -18.91
C TYR A 67 -10.50 12.28 -17.79
N ASP A 68 -10.70 13.55 -17.46
CA ASP A 68 -10.03 14.19 -16.32
C ASP A 68 -10.67 13.75 -14.99
N ALA A 69 -10.13 12.69 -14.40
CA ALA A 69 -10.59 12.21 -13.11
C ALA A 69 -10.29 13.19 -11.95
N VAL A 70 -9.23 13.99 -12.03
CA VAL A 70 -8.76 14.89 -10.97
C VAL A 70 -9.67 16.12 -10.86
N GLY A 71 -9.99 16.75 -11.99
CA GLY A 71 -10.94 17.85 -12.04
C GLY A 71 -12.34 17.41 -11.63
N ARG A 72 -12.77 16.19 -12.02
CA ARG A 72 -14.09 15.65 -11.66
C ARG A 72 -14.27 15.41 -10.16
N ARG A 73 -13.19 15.05 -9.46
CA ARG A 73 -13.17 14.94 -8.00
C ARG A 73 -12.84 16.24 -7.29
N LYS A 74 -12.59 17.34 -8.01
CA LYS A 74 -12.19 18.65 -7.45
C LYS A 74 -11.02 18.54 -6.46
N GLY A 75 -10.05 17.66 -6.77
CA GLY A 75 -8.90 17.39 -5.89
C GLY A 75 -9.19 16.51 -4.65
N SER A 76 -10.44 16.08 -4.41
CA SER A 76 -10.73 15.08 -3.36
C SER A 76 -10.21 13.69 -3.72
N GLY A 77 -9.95 12.82 -2.74
CA GLY A 77 -9.43 11.47 -3.03
C GLY A 77 -7.97 11.41 -3.45
N ALA A 78 -7.24 12.52 -3.46
CA ALA A 78 -5.80 12.47 -3.52
C ALA A 78 -5.27 11.83 -2.22
N PRO A 79 -4.30 10.89 -2.30
CA PRO A 79 -3.57 10.50 -1.10
C PRO A 79 -3.02 11.77 -0.45
N ALA A 80 -3.10 11.86 0.88
CA ALA A 80 -2.49 12.97 1.59
C ALA A 80 -1.05 13.11 1.08
N PRO A 81 -0.60 14.31 0.68
CA PRO A 81 0.76 14.47 0.18
C PRO A 81 1.70 13.91 1.25
N SER A 82 2.47 12.88 0.89
CA SER A 82 3.61 12.49 1.69
C SER A 82 4.49 13.73 1.75
N ALA A 83 4.57 14.37 2.91
CA ALA A 83 5.50 15.45 3.13
C ALA A 83 6.92 14.87 3.17
N THR A 84 7.45 14.46 2.01
CA THR A 84 8.89 14.42 1.79
C THR A 84 9.31 15.88 1.69
N GLY A 85 9.71 16.41 2.85
CA GLY A 85 10.24 17.76 2.95
C GLY A 85 11.45 17.88 2.04
N THR A 86 11.29 18.61 0.94
CA THR A 86 12.41 19.30 0.29
C THR A 86 12.06 20.76 0.27
N ARG A 87 12.53 21.49 1.30
CA ARG A 87 12.54 22.95 1.30
C ARG A 87 13.70 23.39 0.41
N SER A 88 13.39 23.94 -0.76
CA SER A 88 14.31 24.71 -1.60
C SER A 88 13.44 25.44 -2.62
N GLY A 89 13.48 26.74 -2.86
CA GLY A 89 14.17 27.87 -2.28
C GLY A 89 13.43 29.10 -2.82
N ALA A 90 13.45 30.19 -2.06
CA ALA A 90 12.87 31.45 -2.48
C ALA A 90 13.57 32.00 -3.75
N SER A 91 12.80 32.50 -4.70
CA SER A 91 13.26 33.57 -5.59
C SER A 91 12.08 34.46 -5.98
N SER A 92 12.22 35.72 -5.59
CA SER A 92 11.40 36.87 -5.95
C SER A 92 11.59 37.27 -7.42
N SER A 93 10.52 37.71 -8.08
CA SER A 93 10.62 38.84 -9.01
C SER A 93 9.29 39.57 -9.14
N ALA A 94 9.38 40.88 -8.94
CA ALA A 94 8.31 41.87 -8.92
C ALA A 94 7.66 42.11 -10.29
N GLY A 95 6.42 42.64 -10.28
CA GLY A 95 5.72 43.08 -11.49
C GLY A 95 4.33 43.68 -11.26
N ALA A 96 4.28 44.84 -10.61
CA ALA A 96 3.38 46.00 -10.82
C ALA A 96 1.83 45.90 -11.06
N THR A 97 1.11 46.70 -10.24
CA THR A 97 -0.12 47.51 -10.53
C THR A 97 -1.47 46.79 -10.67
N ARG A 98 -2.64 47.24 -10.17
CA ARG A 98 -3.18 48.57 -9.76
C ARG A 98 -4.33 48.43 -8.73
N ARG A 99 -4.61 49.56 -8.06
CA ARG A 99 -5.72 49.95 -7.15
C ARG A 99 -7.12 49.41 -7.42
N GLY A 100 -7.90 49.27 -6.33
CA GLY A 100 -9.37 49.38 -6.35
C GLY A 100 -10.01 49.05 -5.00
N ALA A 101 -10.38 50.06 -4.22
CA ALA A 101 -11.11 49.93 -2.95
C ALA A 101 -12.62 50.13 -3.16
N THR A 102 -13.44 49.25 -2.60
CA THR A 102 -14.86 49.49 -2.29
C THR A 102 -15.26 48.63 -1.08
N PRO A 103 -15.85 49.20 -0.02
CA PRO A 103 -16.38 48.44 1.10
C PRO A 103 -17.84 48.05 0.79
N THR A 104 -18.19 46.77 0.93
CA THR A 104 -19.59 46.36 1.03
C THR A 104 -19.77 45.51 2.28
N THR A 105 -20.68 45.98 3.11
CA THR A 105 -21.17 45.42 4.35
C THR A 105 -21.90 44.10 4.09
N GLY A 106 -21.47 43.01 4.70
CA GLY A 106 -22.14 41.71 4.55
C GLY A 106 -21.73 40.68 5.60
N ALA A 107 -22.55 40.56 6.65
CA ALA A 107 -22.78 39.39 7.51
C ALA A 107 -21.56 38.56 7.96
N VAL A 108 -21.09 38.83 9.18
CA VAL A 108 -20.23 37.92 9.95
C VAL A 108 -21.04 36.68 10.35
N ARG A 109 -20.82 35.56 9.66
CA ARG A 109 -21.13 34.23 10.20
C ARG A 109 -19.91 33.72 10.96
N PRO A 110 -20.07 33.16 12.18
CA PRO A 110 -18.93 32.68 12.95
C PRO A 110 -18.33 31.46 12.25
N ARG A 111 -17.05 31.57 11.90
CA ARG A 111 -16.20 30.43 11.50
C ARG A 111 -16.04 29.54 12.71
N VAL A 112 -16.76 28.41 12.72
CA VAL A 112 -16.47 27.33 13.65
C VAL A 112 -15.07 26.77 13.31
N SER A 113 -14.18 26.88 14.29
CA SER A 113 -12.78 26.53 14.21
C SER A 113 -12.57 25.09 13.71
N ALA A 114 -11.79 24.96 12.65
CA ALA A 114 -11.25 23.70 12.12
C ALA A 114 -10.12 23.12 13.01
N ALA A 115 -10.26 23.20 14.33
CA ALA A 115 -9.20 22.83 15.27
C ALA A 115 -9.30 21.38 15.78
N ALA A 116 -10.44 20.70 15.57
CA ALA A 116 -10.66 19.36 16.15
C ALA A 116 -10.11 18.19 15.31
N GLY A 117 -9.78 18.39 14.03
CA GLY A 117 -9.27 17.33 13.13
C GLY A 117 -7.73 17.23 13.05
N GLY A 118 -7.02 18.22 13.59
CA GLY A 118 -5.54 18.25 13.59
C GLY A 118 -4.92 17.33 14.65
N ALA A 119 -5.60 17.15 15.79
CA ALA A 119 -5.08 16.33 16.88
C ALA A 119 -5.10 14.82 16.56
N SER A 120 -6.15 14.34 15.88
CA SER A 120 -6.26 12.93 15.47
C SER A 120 -5.31 12.59 14.33
N THR A 121 -5.11 13.51 13.38
CA THR A 121 -4.13 13.34 12.30
C THR A 121 -2.70 13.36 12.83
N ALA A 122 -2.38 14.23 13.80
CA ALA A 122 -1.08 14.24 14.47
C ALA A 122 -0.80 12.94 15.24
N ALA A 123 -1.78 12.41 15.97
CA ALA A 123 -1.64 11.15 16.71
C ALA A 123 -1.38 9.97 15.76
N LEU A 124 -2.10 9.88 14.63
CA LEU A 124 -1.87 8.85 13.62
C LEU A 124 -0.49 9.00 12.96
N GLN A 125 -0.03 10.23 12.74
CA GLN A 125 1.30 10.49 12.19
C GLN A 125 2.40 10.01 13.15
N GLN A 126 2.21 10.21 14.46
CA GLN A 126 3.13 9.75 15.49
C GLN A 126 3.14 8.22 15.57
N GLU A 127 1.99 7.56 15.51
CA GLU A 127 1.89 6.10 15.48
C GLU A 127 2.63 5.51 14.28
N ILE A 128 2.46 6.09 13.08
CA ILE A 128 3.20 5.67 11.88
C ILE A 128 4.71 5.84 12.06
N ALA A 129 5.16 6.91 12.72
CA ALA A 129 6.59 7.12 12.99
C ALA A 129 7.13 6.04 13.94
N THR A 130 6.42 5.78 15.04
CA THR A 130 6.77 4.72 16.00
C THR A 130 6.83 3.35 15.32
N GLN A 131 5.85 3.02 14.49
CA GLN A 131 5.82 1.74 13.76
C GLN A 131 6.96 1.61 12.76
N LYS A 132 7.34 2.69 12.08
CA LYS A 132 8.51 2.67 11.17
C LYS A 132 9.81 2.44 11.92
N GLU A 133 9.99 3.06 13.08
CA GLU A 133 11.17 2.83 13.92
C GLU A 133 11.19 1.39 14.45
N ALA A 134 10.04 0.85 14.86
CA ALA A 134 9.91 -0.54 15.29
C ALA A 134 10.24 -1.52 14.15
N ILE A 135 9.72 -1.30 12.94
CA ILE A 135 10.03 -2.12 11.76
C ILE A 135 11.53 -2.07 11.47
N ALA A 136 12.15 -0.88 11.46
CA ALA A 136 13.58 -0.76 11.22
C ALA A 136 14.42 -1.47 12.30
N GLY A 137 13.93 -1.53 13.54
CA GLY A 137 14.54 -2.34 14.61
C GLY A 137 14.42 -3.84 14.32
N LEU A 138 13.21 -4.31 13.99
CA LEU A 138 12.94 -5.71 13.66
C LEU A 138 13.71 -6.19 12.43
N GLU A 139 13.87 -5.35 11.40
CA GLU A 139 14.67 -5.67 10.21
C GLU A 139 16.14 -5.89 10.57
N LYS A 140 16.71 -5.06 11.45
CA LYS A 140 18.08 -5.25 11.94
C LYS A 140 18.22 -6.54 12.75
N GLU A 141 17.25 -6.85 13.61
CA GLU A 141 17.26 -8.09 14.38
C GLU A 141 17.13 -9.31 13.46
N ARG A 142 16.22 -9.27 12.48
CA ARG A 142 16.08 -10.30 11.45
C ARG A 142 17.41 -10.53 10.73
N ASP A 143 18.04 -9.47 10.23
CA ASP A 143 19.29 -9.59 9.48
C ASP A 143 20.44 -10.09 10.37
N PHE A 144 20.46 -9.67 11.63
CA PHE A 144 21.43 -10.15 12.63
C PHE A 144 21.29 -11.64 12.93
N TYR A 145 20.07 -12.13 13.13
CA TYR A 145 19.84 -13.57 13.36
C TYR A 145 20.07 -14.39 12.10
N PHE A 146 19.65 -13.89 10.93
CA PHE A 146 19.92 -14.54 9.65
C PHE A 146 21.43 -14.70 9.39
N ALA A 147 22.22 -13.64 9.59
CA ALA A 147 23.67 -13.71 9.43
C ALA A 147 24.30 -14.77 10.34
N LYS A 148 23.86 -14.87 11.61
CA LYS A 148 24.34 -15.92 12.52
C LYS A 148 24.01 -17.33 12.05
N LEU A 149 22.78 -17.56 11.57
CA LEU A 149 22.37 -18.86 11.07
C LEU A 149 23.14 -19.22 9.80
N ARG A 150 23.41 -18.24 8.92
CA ARG A 150 24.24 -18.43 7.74
C ARG A 150 25.69 -18.75 8.07
N ASP A 151 26.27 -18.08 9.07
CA ASP A 151 27.63 -18.38 9.56
C ASP A 151 27.71 -19.82 10.09
N ILE A 152 26.70 -20.27 10.85
CA ILE A 152 26.61 -21.65 11.35
C ILE A 152 26.51 -22.64 10.19
N GLU A 153 25.65 -22.37 9.20
CA GLU A 153 25.51 -23.22 8.01
C GLU A 153 26.83 -23.37 7.26
N LEU A 154 27.57 -22.27 7.06
CA LEU A 154 28.88 -22.31 6.40
C LEU A 154 29.89 -23.14 7.21
N LEU A 155 29.89 -23.04 8.54
CA LEU A 155 30.75 -23.86 9.39
C LEU A 155 30.42 -25.35 9.27
N LEU A 156 29.14 -25.72 9.18
CA LEU A 156 28.72 -27.10 8.97
C LEU A 156 29.12 -27.61 7.59
N GLN A 157 28.93 -26.81 6.53
CA GLN A 157 29.34 -27.16 5.17
C GLN A 157 30.85 -27.43 5.10
N ASN A 158 31.67 -26.56 5.70
CA ASN A 158 33.12 -26.74 5.75
C ASN A 158 33.52 -27.99 6.56
N ALA A 159 32.79 -28.31 7.64
CA ALA A 159 33.04 -29.50 8.44
C ALA A 159 32.73 -30.79 7.67
N ILE A 160 31.61 -30.81 6.92
CA ILE A 160 31.22 -31.93 6.07
C ILE A 160 32.20 -32.09 4.90
N GLU A 161 32.66 -31.00 4.29
CA GLU A 161 33.67 -31.06 3.21
C GLU A 161 34.99 -31.66 3.71
N ALA A 162 35.40 -31.33 4.94
CA ALA A 162 36.60 -31.88 5.55
C ALA A 162 36.45 -33.35 5.99
N ASP A 163 35.27 -33.75 6.45
CA ASP A 163 34.95 -35.13 6.85
C ASP A 163 33.53 -35.54 6.37
N PRO A 164 33.43 -36.16 5.19
CA PRO A 164 32.14 -36.54 4.60
C PRO A 164 31.35 -37.60 5.39
N GLU A 165 31.97 -38.30 6.34
CA GLU A 165 31.23 -39.27 7.17
C GLU A 165 30.25 -38.59 8.14
N LEU A 166 30.48 -37.31 8.47
CA LEU A 166 29.60 -36.51 9.35
C LEU A 166 28.17 -36.35 8.81
N GLU A 167 27.97 -36.45 7.50
CA GLU A 167 26.66 -36.32 6.87
C GLU A 167 25.88 -37.65 6.83
N LYS A 168 26.55 -38.79 7.03
CA LYS A 168 25.91 -40.12 6.87
C LYS A 168 25.18 -40.60 8.11
N ASP A 169 25.56 -40.08 9.28
CA ASP A 169 24.92 -40.42 10.54
C ASP A 169 23.73 -39.50 10.82
N GLU A 170 22.52 -40.02 10.66
CA GLU A 170 21.26 -39.31 10.86
C GLU A 170 21.04 -38.84 12.31
N ASP A 171 21.63 -39.51 13.29
CA ASP A 171 21.57 -39.11 14.71
C ASP A 171 22.72 -38.16 15.10
N SER A 172 23.54 -37.72 14.15
CA SER A 172 24.65 -36.81 14.40
C SER A 172 24.19 -35.41 14.82
N LEU A 173 25.07 -34.69 15.54
CA LEU A 173 24.83 -33.29 15.88
C LEU A 173 24.66 -32.41 14.62
N VAL A 174 25.36 -32.74 13.53
CA VAL A 174 25.29 -32.02 12.25
C VAL A 174 23.88 -32.10 11.66
N LYS A 175 23.30 -33.31 11.62
CA LYS A 175 21.94 -33.53 11.12
C LYS A 175 20.88 -32.85 11.96
N HIS A 176 21.02 -32.88 13.29
CA HIS A 176 20.12 -32.15 14.17
C HIS A 176 20.15 -30.63 13.92
N ILE A 177 21.34 -30.04 13.71
CA ILE A 177 21.45 -28.59 13.43
C ILE A 177 20.90 -28.27 12.03
N GLN A 178 21.18 -29.08 11.01
CA GLN A 178 20.57 -28.93 9.68
C GLN A 178 19.05 -29.01 9.74
N GLY A 179 18.50 -29.93 10.54
CA GLY A 179 17.06 -30.04 10.76
C GLY A 179 16.44 -28.77 11.34
N ILE A 180 17.14 -28.06 12.23
CA ILE A 180 16.70 -26.75 12.75
C ILE A 180 16.79 -25.69 11.65
N LEU A 181 17.92 -25.61 10.94
CA LEU A 181 18.17 -24.60 9.91
C LEU A 181 17.20 -24.69 8.73
N TYR A 182 16.79 -25.90 8.36
CA TYR A 182 15.89 -26.16 7.24
C TYR A 182 14.46 -26.48 7.66
N SER A 183 14.14 -26.34 8.96
CA SER A 183 12.75 -26.44 9.41
C SER A 183 11.92 -25.30 8.82
N THR A 184 10.78 -25.63 8.24
CA THR A 184 9.80 -24.66 7.72
C THR A 184 8.57 -24.66 8.61
N GLU A 185 8.08 -23.49 9.03
CA GLU A 185 6.72 -23.38 9.59
C GLU A 185 5.68 -23.50 8.46
N GLU A 186 4.50 -24.10 8.75
CA GLU A 186 3.36 -24.16 7.83
C GLU A 186 3.01 -22.74 7.32
N GLY A 187 3.40 -22.41 6.10
CA GLY A 187 3.17 -21.10 5.47
C GLY A 187 4.42 -20.27 5.17
N PHE A 188 5.62 -20.75 5.49
CA PHE A 188 6.92 -20.15 5.11
C PHE A 188 7.71 -21.08 4.17
N GLU A 189 7.03 -21.63 3.16
CA GLU A 189 7.70 -22.40 2.10
C GLU A 189 8.57 -21.45 1.26
N ILE A 190 9.85 -21.80 1.11
CA ILE A 190 10.71 -21.25 0.06
C ILE A 190 10.08 -21.72 -1.26
N PRO A 191 9.67 -20.82 -2.18
CA PRO A 191 9.26 -21.24 -3.51
C PRO A 191 10.40 -22.07 -4.10
N ALA A 192 10.11 -23.32 -4.45
CA ALA A 192 11.06 -24.22 -5.06
C ALA A 192 11.84 -23.48 -6.14
N GLU A 193 13.16 -23.46 -5.97
CA GLU A 193 14.19 -22.93 -6.86
C GLU A 193 13.63 -22.45 -8.21
N ALA A 194 13.41 -21.14 -8.34
CA ALA A 194 13.41 -20.56 -9.66
C ALA A 194 14.82 -20.82 -10.20
N GLU A 195 14.92 -21.71 -11.18
CA GLU A 195 16.12 -21.93 -11.97
C GLU A 195 16.83 -20.59 -12.15
N VAL A 196 17.98 -20.45 -11.49
CA VAL A 196 18.91 -19.37 -11.73
C VAL A 196 19.29 -19.53 -13.19
N GLY A 197 18.67 -18.69 -14.03
CA GLY A 197 18.96 -18.60 -15.44
C GLY A 197 20.45 -18.36 -15.61
N ASP A 198 21.11 -19.40 -16.08
CA ASP A 198 22.51 -19.40 -16.48
C ASP A 198 22.63 -18.60 -17.78
N GLU A 199 22.61 -17.26 -17.68
CA GLU A 199 23.18 -16.38 -18.69
C GLU A 199 24.08 -15.37 -18.00
N LEU A 200 25.31 -15.83 -17.76
CA LEU A 200 26.48 -15.02 -17.54
C LEU A 200 26.61 -13.97 -18.66
N GLU A 201 26.33 -12.71 -18.33
CA GLU A 201 26.84 -11.57 -19.10
C GLU A 201 28.37 -11.63 -19.11
N THR A 202 28.94 -12.08 -20.22
CA THR A 202 30.35 -11.86 -20.57
C THR A 202 30.40 -11.06 -21.85
N PHE A 203 30.76 -9.77 -21.68
CA PHE A 203 31.26 -8.76 -22.63
C PHE A 203 30.58 -8.59 -24.00
#